data_AF-A0A8S3B5A3-F1
#
_entry.id   AF-A0A8S3B5A3-F1
#
_cell.length_a   1.000
_cell.length_b   1.000
_cell.length_c   1.000
_cell.angle_alpha   90.00
_cell.angle_beta   90.00
_cell.angle_gamma   90.00
#
_symmetry.space_group_name_H-M   'P 1'
#
loop_
_entity.id
_entity.type
_entity.pdbx_description
1 polymer ?
#
loop_
_entity_poly.entity_id
_entity_poly.type
_entity_poly.pdbx_seq_one_letter_code
_entity_poly.pdbx_strand_id
1 'polypeptide(L)' 'MEKRIKPWVTKKIVEYIGEEEPTLTDFICTSIMSKKSADSILADIRVVLDDEAEVFVVKMWRLIVYEIEAKRHGLSK' A
#
# COMPACT_ATOMS: atom_id res chain seq x y z
N MET A 1 -0.30 -2.86 -10.19
CA MET A 1 0.29 -1.73 -9.47
C MET A 1 -0.43 -0.42 -9.81
N GLU A 2 -0.21 0.12 -11.01
CA GLU A 2 -0.71 1.46 -11.42
C GLU A 2 -2.23 1.68 -11.37
N LYS A 3 -3.06 0.68 -11.69
CA LYS A 3 -4.52 0.88 -11.82
C LYS A 3 -5.31 0.81 -10.51
N ARG A 4 -4.78 0.15 -9.48
CA ARG A 4 -5.54 -0.23 -8.28
C ARG A 4 -4.78 0.05 -6.99
N ILE A 5 -3.58 -0.52 -6.87
CA ILE A 5 -2.76 -0.40 -5.66
C ILE A 5 -2.27 1.04 -5.49
N LYS A 6 -1.61 1.64 -6.49
CA LYS A 6 -1.10 3.02 -6.40
C LYS A 6 -2.20 4.04 -6.08
N PRO A 7 -3.35 4.07 -6.79
CA PRO A 7 -4.46 4.98 -6.45
C PRO A 7 -5.02 4.77 -5.04
N TRP A 8 -5.10 3.51 -4.58
CA TRP A 8 -5.54 3.21 -3.22
C TRP A 8 -4.55 3.72 -2.17
N VAL A 9 -3.25 3.52 -2.40
CA VAL A 9 -2.18 4.03 -1.52
C VAL A 9 -2.24 5.55 -1.46
N THR A 10 -2.26 6.24 -2.60
CA THR A 10 -2.35 7.71 -2.65
C THR A 10 -3.55 8.23 -1.87
N LYS A 11 -4.73 7.65 -2.10
CA LYS A 11 -5.95 8.04 -1.38
C LYS A 11 -5.78 7.88 0.13
N LYS A 12 -5.19 6.77 0.57
CA LYS A 12 -5.00 6.49 1.99
C LYS A 12 -3.97 7.41 2.63
N ILE A 13 -2.87 7.70 1.95
CA ILE A 13 -1.88 8.67 2.42
C ILE A 13 -2.54 10.03 2.67
N VAL A 14 -3.36 10.52 1.73
CA VAL A 14 -4.13 11.76 1.92
C VAL A 14 -5.08 11.67 3.12
N GLU A 15 -5.78 10.54 3.29
CA GLU A 15 -6.69 10.35 4.44
C GLU A 15 -5.96 10.34 5.80
N TYR A 16 -4.71 9.87 5.86
CA TYR A 16 -3.95 9.80 7.10
C TYR A 16 -3.15 11.08 7.41
N ILE A 17 -2.59 11.73 6.38
CA ILE A 17 -1.69 12.89 6.53
C ILE A 17 -2.46 14.21 6.34
N GLY A 18 -3.57 14.21 5.61
CA GLY A 18 -4.36 15.39 5.27
C GLY A 18 -3.94 16.08 3.96
N GLU A 19 -2.84 15.65 3.34
CA GLU A 19 -2.34 16.15 2.06
C GLU A 19 -1.71 15.04 1.21
N GLU A 20 -1.47 15.35 -0.07
CA GLU A 20 -0.75 14.42 -0.94
C GLU A 20 0.73 14.37 -0.57
N GLU A 21 1.22 13.16 -0.32
CA GLU A 21 2.65 12.91 -0.09
C GLU A 21 3.18 11.94 -1.17
N PRO A 22 3.60 12.45 -2.34
CA PRO A 22 4.03 11.62 -3.49
C PRO A 22 5.26 10.77 -3.17
N THR A 23 6.20 11.32 -2.40
CA THR A 23 7.45 10.63 -2.03
C THR A 23 7.17 9.39 -1.19
N LEU A 24 6.27 9.49 -0.19
CA LEU A 24 5.84 8.35 0.62
C LEU A 24 5.06 7.34 -0.22
N THR A 25 4.15 7.81 -1.09
CA THR A 25 3.39 6.96 -2.00
C THR A 25 4.31 6.13 -2.90
N ASP A 26 5.29 6.77 -3.52
CA ASP A 26 6.24 6.11 -4.41
C ASP A 26 7.19 5.17 -3.66
N PHE A 27 7.60 5.53 -2.43
CA PHE A 27 8.36 4.64 -1.55
C PHE A 27 7.59 3.35 -1.22
N ILE A 28 6.31 3.45 -0.86
CA ILE A 28 5.45 2.31 -0.56
C ILE A 28 5.28 1.44 -1.83
N CYS A 29 4.97 2.06 -2.98
CA CYS A 29 4.82 1.35 -4.23
C CYS A 29 6.12 0.60 -4.62
N THR A 30 7.27 1.25 -4.47
CA THR A 30 8.57 0.63 -4.75
C THR A 30 8.83 -0.55 -3.82
N SER A 31 8.57 -0.39 -2.52
CA SER A 31 8.76 -1.45 -1.52
C SER A 31 7.92 -2.71 -1.82
N ILE A 32 6.69 -2.53 -2.28
CA ILE A 32 5.82 -3.63 -2.73
C ILE A 32 6.40 -4.30 -3.99
N MET A 33 6.85 -3.50 -4.98
CA MET A 33 7.44 -4.04 -6.22
C MET A 33 8.74 -4.80 -5.96
N SER A 34 9.53 -4.38 -4.97
CA SER A 34 10.72 -5.07 -4.49
C SER A 34 10.41 -6.31 -3.65
N LYS A 35 9.13 -6.67 -3.46
CA LYS A 35 8.68 -7.84 -2.69
C LYS A 35 9.21 -7.86 -1.25
N LYS A 36 9.35 -6.69 -0.62
CA LYS A 36 9.58 -6.64 0.83
C LYS A 36 8.44 -7.32 1.58
N SER A 37 8.71 -7.86 2.76
CA SER A 37 7.68 -8.44 3.63
C SER A 37 6.75 -7.36 4.20
N ALA A 38 5.55 -7.76 4.59
CA ALA A 38 4.58 -6.86 5.24
C ALA A 38 5.18 -6.22 6.49
N ASP A 39 5.86 -7.00 7.32
CA ASP A 39 6.48 -6.52 8.57
C ASP A 39 7.58 -5.49 8.31
N SER A 40 8.39 -5.69 7.26
CA SER A 40 9.42 -4.71 6.86
C SER A 40 8.79 -3.41 6.39
N ILE A 41 7.71 -3.48 5.59
CA ILE A 41 7.00 -2.30 5.12
C ILE A 41 6.30 -1.59 6.28
N LEU A 42 5.74 -2.34 7.24
CA LEU A 42 5.14 -1.79 8.44
C LEU A 42 6.16 -1.03 9.28
N ALA A 43 7.33 -1.60 9.52
CA ALA A 43 8.39 -0.92 10.26
C ALA A 43 8.81 0.40 9.60
N ASP A 44 8.96 0.41 8.27
CA ASP A 44 9.31 1.61 7.51
C ASP A 44 8.21 2.69 7.59
N ILE A 45 6.94 2.29 7.46
CA ILE A 45 5.78 3.21 7.45
C ILE A 45 5.45 3.74 8.86
N ARG A 46 5.71 2.95 9.91
CA ARG A 46 5.44 3.32 11.30
C ARG A 46 6.23 4.55 11.75
N VAL A 47 7.35 4.86 11.10
CA VAL A 47 8.11 6.09 11.35
C VAL A 47 7.33 7.35 10.98
N VAL A 48 6.39 7.25 10.03
CA VAL A 48 5.61 8.40 9.51
C VAL A 48 4.16 8.39 10.02
N LEU A 49 3.53 7.21 10.04
CA LEU A 49 2.12 7.04 10.37
C LEU A 49 1.87 6.48 11.78
N ASP A 50 2.91 6.30 12.60
CA ASP A 50 2.83 5.78 13.97
C ASP A 50 1.85 4.59 14.13
N ASP A 51 0.90 4.64 15.05
CA ASP A 51 -0.04 3.55 15.34
C ASP A 51 -1.01 3.26 14.19
N GLU A 52 -1.29 4.24 13.32
CA GLU A 52 -2.14 4.11 12.15
C GLU A 52 -1.51 3.25 11.05
N ALA A 53 -0.19 3.07 11.07
CA ALA A 53 0.57 2.28 10.10
C ALA A 53 0.10 0.82 10.04
N GLU A 54 -0.25 0.23 11.18
CA GLU A 54 -0.66 -1.19 11.26
C GLU A 54 -1.95 -1.43 10.47
N VAL A 55 -2.96 -0.59 10.71
CA VAL A 55 -4.25 -0.67 10.02
C VAL A 55 -4.07 -0.39 8.52
N PHE A 56 -3.20 0.56 8.17
CA PHE A 56 -2.86 0.84 6.78
C PHE A 56 -2.26 -0.39 6.08
N VAL A 57 -1.21 -0.99 6.65
CA VAL A 57 -0.50 -2.13 6.04
C VAL A 57 -1.41 -3.36 5.95
N VAL A 58 -2.21 -3.67 6.96
CA VAL A 58 -3.16 -4.79 6.91
C VAL A 58 -4.15 -4.63 5.76
N LYS A 59 -4.73 -3.44 5.59
CA LYS A 59 -5.69 -3.17 4.50
C LYS A 59 -5.00 -3.21 3.14
N MET A 60 -3.78 -2.69 3.06
CA MET A 60 -2.97 -2.72 1.84
C MET A 60 -2.64 -4.16 1.43
N TRP A 61 -2.22 -4.99 2.38
CA TRP A 61 -1.89 -6.40 2.13
C TRP A 61 -3.11 -7.18 1.65
N ARG A 62 -4.27 -6.94 2.27
CA ARG A 62 -5.54 -7.54 1.83
C ARG A 62 -5.87 -7.18 0.38
N LEU A 63 -5.65 -5.93 -0.02
CA LEU A 63 -5.84 -5.49 -1.41
C LEU A 63 -4.86 -6.19 -2.36
N ILE A 64 -3.59 -6.31 -1.99
CA ILE A 64 -2.57 -6.98 -2.82
C ILE A 64 -2.95 -8.44 -3.05
N VAL A 65 -3.29 -9.18 -1.99
CA VAL A 65 -3.73 -10.58 -2.09
C VAL A 65 -4.96 -10.70 -2.98
N TYR A 66 -5.96 -9.83 -2.77
CA TYR A 66 -7.15 -9.82 -3.61
C TYR A 66 -6.83 -9.58 -5.10
N GLU A 67 -5.99 -8.59 -5.41
CA GLU A 67 -5.63 -8.27 -6.81
C GLU A 67 -4.84 -9.40 -7.46
N ILE A 68 -3.96 -10.09 -6.72
CA ILE A 68 -3.24 -11.27 -7.20
C ILE A 68 -4.21 -12.40 -7.54
N GLU A 69 -5.13 -12.70 -6.63
CA GLU A 69 -6.14 -13.75 -6.81
C GLU A 69 -7.13 -13.41 -7.93
N ALA A 70 -7.65 -12.19 -7.96
CA ALA A 70 -8.53 -11.71 -9.02
C ALA A 70 -7.85 -11.81 -10.39
N LYS A 71 -6.55 -11.49 -10.49
CA LYS A 71 -5.78 -11.66 -11.73
C LYS A 71 -5.62 -13.12 -12.11
N ARG A 72 -5.34 -13.99 -11.13
CA ARG A 72 -5.23 -15.45 -11.34
C ARG A 72 -6.53 -16.05 -11.88
N HIS A 73 -7.67 -15.53 -11.44
CA HIS A 73 -9.01 -15.96 -11.87
C HIS A 73 -9.55 -15.18 -13.09
N GLY A 74 -8.78 -14.27 -13.70
CA GLY A 74 -9.22 -13.49 -14.86
C GLY A 74 -10.30 -12.44 -14.56
N LEU A 75 -10.50 -12.07 -13.28
CA LEU A 75 -11.50 -11.12 -12.81
C LEU A 75 -11.01 -9.67 -12.83
N SER A 76 -9.70 -9.43 -12.94
CA SER A 76 -9.10 -8.09 -13.02
C SER A 76 -8.51 -7.81 -14.41
N LYS A 77 -8.85 -6.66 -15.01
CA LYS A 77 -8.31 -6.17 -16.31
C LYS A 77 -7.07 -5.29 -16.20
#